data_AF-A0A2N5M8G4-F1
#
_entry.id   AF-A0A2N5M8G4-F1
#
_cell.length_a   1.000
_cell.length_b   1.000
_cell.length_c   1.000
_cell.angle_alpha   90.00
_cell.angle_beta   90.00
_cell.angle_gamma   90.00
#
_symmetry.space_group_name_H-M   'P 1'
#
loop_
_entity.id
_entity.type
_entity.pdbx_description
1 polymer ?
#
loop_
_entity_poly.entity_id
_entity_poly.type
_entity_poly.pdbx_seq_one_letter_code
_entity_poly.pdbx_strand_id
1 'polypeptide(L)' 'MKIVASGDCNTNAVARDLGLTPYPVILCHEGSGIVEKVGEGVRTIKPGDHVVLSCAFCGHCENYSHP' A
#
# COMPACT_ATOMS: atom_id res chain seq x y z
N MET A 1 -8.64 4.96 -3.45
CA MET A 1 -8.93 5.45 -2.08
C MET A 1 -8.50 6.89 -1.99
N LYS A 2 -9.08 7.66 -1.06
CA LYS A 2 -8.59 8.97 -0.70
C LYS A 2 -7.69 8.84 0.53
N ILE A 3 -6.43 9.23 0.40
CA ILE A 3 -5.47 9.25 1.52
C ILE A 3 -5.92 10.29 2.54
N VAL A 4 -5.97 9.90 3.82
CA VAL A 4 -6.25 10.78 4.95
C VAL A 4 -4.94 11.18 5.63
N ALA A 5 -4.03 10.22 5.82
CA ALA A 5 -2.71 10.45 6.40
C ALA A 5 -1.69 9.46 5.83
N SER A 6 -0.41 9.82 5.90
CA SER A 6 0.70 8.96 5.51
C SER A 6 1.88 9.19 6.46
N GLY A 7 2.44 8.11 7.00
CA GLY A 7 3.67 8.16 7.80
C GLY A 7 4.90 8.43 6.94
N ASP A 8 5.94 9.02 7.51
CA ASP A 8 7.25 9.13 6.84
C ASP A 8 8.29 8.38 7.68
N CYS A 9 8.98 7.45 7.04
CA CYS A 9 9.93 6.56 7.67
C CYS A 9 11.30 6.65 6.99
N ASN A 10 12.36 6.22 7.67
CA ASN A 10 13.72 6.32 7.13
C ASN A 10 13.88 5.60 5.78
N THR A 11 13.08 4.57 5.50
CA THR A 11 13.08 3.87 4.22
C THR A 11 12.73 4.79 3.05
N ASN A 12 11.93 5.84 3.27
CA ASN A 12 11.64 6.85 2.26
C ASN A 12 12.91 7.62 1.85
N ALA A 13 13.70 8.07 2.83
CA ALA A 13 14.99 8.73 2.60
C ALA A 13 15.98 7.78 1.92
N VAL A 14 16.10 6.54 2.40
CA VAL A 14 16.98 5.52 1.79
C VAL A 14 16.58 5.24 0.34
N ALA A 15 15.28 5.09 0.05
CA ALA A 15 14.80 4.88 -1.31
C ALA A 15 15.13 6.06 -2.22
N ARG A 16 14.98 7.29 -1.70
CA ARG A 16 15.34 8.54 -2.40
C ARG A 16 16.83 8.60 -2.70
N ASP A 17 17.66 8.45 -1.67
CA ASP A 17 19.07 8.81 -1.76
C ASP A 17 19.90 7.72 -2.44
N LEU A 18 19.50 6.45 -2.30
CA LEU A 18 20.17 5.32 -2.94
C LEU A 18 19.55 4.93 -4.28
N GLY A 19 18.45 5.57 -4.69
CA GLY A 19 17.78 5.27 -5.96
C GLY A 19 17.26 3.83 -6.05
N LEU A 20 16.67 3.32 -4.96
CA LEU A 20 16.19 1.94 -4.89
C LEU A 20 14.99 1.65 -5.83
N THR A 21 14.45 2.69 -6.45
CA THR A 21 13.33 2.61 -7.38
C THR A 21 13.53 3.61 -8.53
N PRO A 22 13.10 3.31 -9.77
CA PRO A 22 13.26 4.20 -10.91
C PRO A 22 12.57 5.57 -10.71
N TYR A 23 13.21 6.63 -11.21
CA TYR A 23 12.69 8.00 -11.13
C TYR A 23 11.95 8.45 -12.40
N PRO A 24 10.97 9.37 -12.29
CA PRO A 24 10.41 9.94 -11.05
C PRO A 24 9.46 8.98 -10.33
N VAL A 25 9.40 9.07 -9.00
CA VAL A 25 8.58 8.17 -8.17
C VAL A 25 7.83 8.94 -7.07
N ILE A 26 6.64 8.45 -6.72
CA ILE A 26 5.91 8.85 -5.51
C ILE A 26 6.27 7.82 -4.43
N LEU A 27 6.96 8.28 -3.39
CA LEU A 27 7.40 7.44 -2.28
C LEU A 27 6.36 7.42 -1.14
N CYS A 28 6.75 6.82 -0.02
CA CYS A 28 5.94 6.49 1.16
C CYS A 28 5.04 5.25 0.98
N HIS A 29 5.07 4.36 1.98
CA HIS A 29 4.30 3.10 2.01
C HIS A 29 3.47 2.93 3.29
N GLU A 30 3.30 3.99 4.08
CA GLU A 30 2.62 3.98 5.39
C GLU A 30 1.30 4.79 5.35
N GLY A 31 0.51 4.61 4.29
CA GLY A 31 -0.72 5.37 4.06
C GLY A 31 -1.94 4.78 4.76
N SER A 32 -2.86 5.63 5.19
CA SER A 32 -4.21 5.27 5.62
C SER A 32 -5.25 6.17 4.96
N GLY A 33 -6.45 5.63 4.71
CA GLY A 33 -7.46 6.36 3.96
C GLY A 33 -8.81 5.68 3.90
N ILE A 34 -9.68 6.25 3.06
CA ILE A 34 -11.04 5.77 2.85
C ILE A 34 -11.17 5.30 1.41
N VAL A 35 -11.70 4.09 1.20
CA VAL A 35 -11.94 3.55 -0.15
C VAL A 35 -12.93 4.46 -0.88
N GLU A 36 -12.52 4.97 -2.04
CA GLU A 36 -13.33 5.89 -2.85
C GLU A 36 -14.03 5.14 -4.00
N LYS A 37 -13.31 4.20 -4.61
CA LYS A 37 -13.77 3.34 -5.70
C LYS A 37 -12.98 2.04 -5.67
N VAL A 38 -13.61 0.95 -6.12
CA VAL A 38 -12.98 -0.35 -6.35
C VAL A 38 -13.06 -0.73 -7.82
N GLY A 39 -12.11 -1.54 -8.29
CA GLY A 39 -12.13 -2.11 -9.64
C GLY A 39 -13.04 -3.34 -9.76
N GLU A 40 -13.23 -3.81 -10.98
CA GLU A 40 -13.93 -5.07 -11.23
C GLU A 40 -13.20 -6.25 -10.55
N GLY A 41 -13.97 -7.18 -9.97
CA GLY A 41 -13.43 -8.37 -9.30
C GLY A 41 -13.01 -8.19 -7.84
N VAL A 42 -12.95 -6.96 -7.32
CA VAL A 42 -12.71 -6.72 -5.89
C VAL A 42 -13.92 -7.15 -5.07
N ARG A 43 -13.71 -8.04 -4.08
CA ARG A 43 -14.78 -8.59 -3.23
C ARG A 43 -14.57 -8.39 -1.73
N THR A 44 -13.41 -7.89 -1.33
CA THR A 44 -12.96 -7.87 0.08
C THR A 44 -13.12 -6.52 0.77
N ILE A 45 -13.32 -5.44 0.02
CA ILE A 45 -13.53 -4.06 0.51
C ILE A 45 -14.54 -3.33 -0.39
N LYS A 46 -15.14 -2.25 0.09
CA LYS A 46 -16.11 -1.42 -0.64
C LYS A 46 -15.87 0.07 -0.40
N PRO A 47 -16.41 0.97 -1.26
CA PRO A 47 -16.37 2.41 -1.00
C PRO A 47 -16.90 2.77 0.40
N GLY A 48 -16.20 3.67 1.09
CA GLY A 48 -16.47 4.08 2.47
C GLY A 48 -15.67 3.31 3.54
N ASP A 49 -15.09 2.16 3.22
CA ASP A 49 -14.27 1.42 4.19
C ASP A 49 -12.99 2.18 4.53
N HIS A 50 -12.60 2.17 5.82
CA HIS A 50 -11.32 2.68 6.30
C HIS A 50 -10.25 1.60 6.12
N VAL A 51 -9.13 1.94 5.48
CA VAL A 51 -8.06 1.00 5.13
C VAL A 51 -6.69 1.58 5.44
N VAL A 52 -5.72 0.69 5.67
CA VAL A 52 -4.29 0.99 5.77
C VAL A 52 -3.55 0.29 4.64
N LEU A 53 -2.45 0.88 4.17
CA LEU A 53 -1.53 0.26 3.23
C LEU A 53 -0.60 -0.71 3.96
N SER A 54 -0.35 -1.86 3.34
CA SER A 54 0.57 -2.89 3.84
C SER A 54 1.22 -3.61 2.67
N CYS A 55 2.14 -4.52 2.96
CA CYS A 55 2.73 -5.41 1.98
C CYS A 55 1.65 -6.22 1.25
N ALA A 56 1.85 -6.46 -0.05
CA ALA A 56 0.92 -7.24 -0.85
C ALA A 56 0.80 -8.68 -0.33
N PHE A 57 -0.42 -9.20 -0.32
CA PHE A 57 -0.74 -10.55 0.11
C PHE A 57 -1.63 -11.23 -0.93
N CYS A 58 -1.18 -12.35 -1.48
CA CYS A 58 -1.94 -13.11 -2.48
C CYS A 58 -2.72 -14.29 -1.88
N GLY A 59 -2.38 -14.72 -0.66
CA GLY A 59 -3.07 -15.81 0.05
C GLY A 59 -2.91 -17.21 -0.55
N HIS A 60 -2.09 -17.39 -1.58
CA HIS A 60 -1.94 -18.66 -2.28
C HIS A 60 -0.48 -19.04 -2.59
N CYS A 61 0.51 -18.23 -2.19
CA CYS A 61 1.92 -18.60 -2.32
C CYS A 61 2.47 -19.19 -1.02
N GLU A 62 3.55 -19.97 -1.14
CA GLU A 62 4.14 -20.72 -0.03
C GLU A 62 4.58 -19.85 1.15
N ASN A 63 5.08 -18.65 0.87
CA ASN A 63 5.48 -17.68 1.89
C ASN A 63 4.34 -17.27 2.85
N TYR A 64 3.10 -17.60 2.49
CA TYR A 64 1.90 -17.27 3.27
C TYR A 64 0.97 -18.48 3.46
N SER A 65 1.40 -19.70 3.14
CA SER A 65 0.57 -20.92 3.27
C SER A 65 0.58 -21.55 4.68
N HIS A 66 0.96 -20.79 5.70
CA HIS A 66 0.94 -21.23 7.08
C HIS A 66 -0.02 -20.35 7.91
N PRO A 67 -1.04 -20.95 8.56
CA PRO A 67 -1.93 -20.24 9.46
C PRO A 67 -1.21 -19.72 10.71
#